data_AF-A0A174KNW5-F1
#
_entry.id   AF-A0A174KNW5-F1
#
_cell.length_a   1.000
_cell.length_b   1.000
_cell.length_c   1.000
_cell.angle_alpha   90.00
_cell.angle_beta   90.00
_cell.angle_gamma   90.00
#
_symmetry.space_group_name_H-M   'P 1'
#
loop_
_entity.id
_entity.type
_entity.pdbx_description
1 polymer ?
#
loop_
_entity_poly.entity_id
_entity_poly.type
_entity_poly.pdbx_seq_one_letter_code
_entity_poly.pdbx_strand_id
1 'polypeptide(L)'
;MSELLAKHYGKEVIILIDEYDVPLDKAFQYGYYDEMVMLIRGLFGNTLKTNSNLFFAVLTGCLRVSKESIFTGLNNFNIYSITNVEFDEYFGFTDTEVKEMLSYYGIKEC
;
A
#
# COMPACT_ATOMS: atom_id res chain seq x y z
N MET A 1 -11.99 15.87 6.38
CA MET A 1 -11.55 15.17 7.62
C MET A 1 -10.12 15.53 7.99
N SER A 2 -9.15 15.38 7.09
CA SER A 2 -7.77 15.86 7.29
C SER A 2 -7.71 17.35 7.71
N GLU A 3 -8.50 18.21 7.07
CA GLU A 3 -8.58 19.64 7.42
C GLU A 3 -9.01 19.89 8.88
N LEU A 4 -10.00 19.17 9.40
CA LEU A 4 -10.45 19.36 10.78
C LEU A 4 -9.39 18.92 11.79
N LEU A 5 -8.74 17.78 11.53
CA LEU A 5 -7.65 17.29 12.36
C LEU A 5 -6.47 18.27 12.33
N ALA A 6 -6.11 18.75 11.15
CA ALA A 6 -5.03 19.73 11.00
C ALA A 6 -5.35 21.04 11.72
N LYS A 7 -6.58 21.54 11.61
CA LYS A 7 -7.04 22.74 12.32
C LYS A 7 -7.05 22.55 13.83
N HIS A 8 -7.46 21.39 14.33
CA HIS A 8 -7.56 21.12 15.75
C HIS A 8 -6.19 20.93 16.42
N TYR A 9 -5.29 20.19 15.77
CA TYR A 9 -3.97 19.87 16.31
C TYR A 9 -2.86 20.82 15.86
N GLY A 10 -3.12 21.70 14.89
CA GLY A 10 -2.15 22.62 14.31
C GLY A 10 -1.01 21.91 13.56
N LYS A 11 -1.25 20.70 13.07
CA LYS A 11 -0.25 19.83 12.43
C LYS A 11 -0.83 19.17 11.18
N GLU A 12 0.01 19.00 10.16
CA GLU A 12 -0.35 18.18 9.01
C GLU A 12 -0.63 16.72 9.42
N VAL A 13 -1.53 16.07 8.69
CA VAL A 13 -2.09 14.75 9.02
C VAL A 13 -1.35 13.67 8.27
N ILE A 14 -1.18 12.51 8.90
CA ILE A 14 -0.72 11.29 8.25
C ILE A 14 -1.94 10.43 7.94
N ILE A 15 -2.06 9.94 6.69
CA ILE A 15 -3.17 9.07 6.27
C ILE A 15 -2.62 7.67 6.01
N LEU A 16 -3.15 6.68 6.71
CA LEU A 16 -2.85 5.26 6.51
C LEU A 16 -4.07 4.59 5.90
N ILE A 17 -3.90 3.98 4.73
CA ILE A 17 -4.96 3.27 4.01
C ILE A 17 -4.54 1.82 3.90
N ASP A 18 -5.23 0.95 4.62
CA ASP A 18 -5.00 -0.48 4.54
C ASP A 18 -5.91 -1.15 3.53
N GLU A 19 -5.43 -2.25 2.96
CA GLU A 19 -6.16 -3.12 2.02
C GLU A 19 -6.85 -2.34 0.88
N TYR A 20 -6.16 -1.36 0.30
CA TYR A 20 -6.75 -0.52 -0.76
C TYR A 20 -7.18 -1.31 -2.01
N ASP A 21 -6.62 -2.51 -2.17
CA ASP A 21 -6.79 -3.43 -3.27
C ASP A 21 -7.97 -4.39 -3.11
N VAL A 22 -8.46 -4.64 -1.89
CA VAL A 22 -9.66 -5.46 -1.64
C VAL A 22 -10.90 -4.99 -2.41
N PRO A 23 -11.26 -3.69 -2.46
CA PRO A 23 -12.40 -3.25 -3.26
C PRO A 23 -12.20 -3.44 -4.77
N LEU A 24 -10.95 -3.41 -5.25
CA LEU A 24 -10.61 -3.63 -6.65
C LEU A 24 -10.71 -5.10 -7.04
N ASP A 25 -10.27 -6.01 -6.17
CA ASP A 25 -10.43 -7.45 -6.36
C ASP A 25 -11.91 -7.83 -6.46
N LYS A 26 -12.74 -7.30 -5.54
CA LYS A 26 -14.19 -7.50 -5.59
C LYS A 26 -14.77 -6.93 -6.89
N ALA A 27 -14.39 -5.71 -7.26
CA ALA A 27 -14.86 -5.10 -8.50
C ALA A 27 -14.49 -5.91 -9.74
N PHE A 28 -13.31 -6.51 -9.76
CA PHE A 28 -12.89 -7.44 -10.81
C PHE A 28 -13.77 -8.70 -10.84
N GLN A 29 -14.03 -9.32 -9.69
CA GLN A 29 -14.88 -10.52 -9.57
C GLN A 29 -16.33 -10.28 -10.01
N TYR A 30 -16.86 -9.07 -9.76
CA TYR A 30 -18.25 -8.73 -10.06
C TYR A 30 -18.41 -7.91 -11.36
N GLY A 31 -17.34 -7.67 -12.11
CA GLY A 31 -17.39 -7.07 -13.45
C GLY A 31 -17.57 -5.55 -13.51
N TYR A 32 -17.22 -4.81 -12.45
CA TYR A 32 -17.26 -3.34 -12.39
C TYR A 32 -15.89 -2.71 -12.07
N TYR A 33 -14.82 -3.37 -12.53
CA TYR A 33 -13.44 -2.98 -12.22
C TYR A 33 -13.12 -1.53 -12.64
N ASP A 34 -13.51 -1.14 -13.85
CA ASP A 34 -13.16 0.18 -14.39
C ASP A 34 -13.85 1.31 -13.62
N GLU A 35 -15.10 1.13 -13.20
CA GLU A 35 -15.84 2.07 -12.37
C GLU A 35 -15.18 2.22 -10.98
N MET A 36 -14.75 1.10 -10.38
CA MET A 36 -14.05 1.12 -9.11
C MET A 36 -12.69 1.82 -9.21
N VAL A 37 -11.94 1.57 -10.30
CA VAL A 37 -10.69 2.28 -10.60
C VAL A 37 -10.94 3.79 -10.71
N MET A 38 -11.98 4.22 -11.42
CA MET A 38 -12.33 5.65 -11.52
C MET A 38 -12.65 6.26 -10.15
N LEU A 39 -13.42 5.55 -9.32
CA LEU A 39 -13.77 5.99 -7.97
C LEU A 39 -12.52 6.17 -7.08
N ILE A 40 -11.67 5.14 -7.03
CA ILE A 40 -10.45 5.17 -6.21
C ILE A 40 -9.47 6.23 -6.72
N ARG A 41 -9.34 6.41 -8.04
CA ARG A 41 -8.53 7.50 -8.62
C ARG A 41 -9.01 8.88 -8.18
N GLY A 42 -10.32 9.12 -8.21
CA GLY A 42 -10.89 10.38 -7.74
C GLY A 42 -10.64 10.61 -6.25
N LEU A 43 -10.83 9.56 -5.43
CA LEU A 43 -10.63 9.62 -3.98
C LEU A 43 -9.17 9.89 -3.62
N PHE A 44 -8.23 9.17 -4.24
CA PHE A 44 -6.79 9.34 -4.01
C PHE A 44 -6.28 10.65 -4.59
N GLY A 45 -6.78 11.09 -5.75
CA GLY A 45 -6.44 12.41 -6.29
C GLY A 45 -6.76 13.53 -5.30
N ASN A 46 -7.98 13.54 -4.76
CA ASN A 46 -8.41 14.55 -3.79
C ASN A 46 -7.66 14.45 -2.45
N THR A 47 -7.38 13.23 -1.99
CA THR A 47 -6.80 12.96 -0.68
C THR A 47 -5.27 13.13 -0.65
N LEU A 48 -4.58 12.74 -1.73
CA LEU A 48 -3.12 12.61 -1.78
C LEU A 48 -2.43 13.70 -2.61
N LYS A 49 -3.10 14.28 -3.62
CA LYS A 49 -2.48 15.28 -4.51
C LYS A 49 -2.83 16.71 -4.13
N THR A 50 -4.09 16.99 -3.82
CA THR A 50 -4.61 18.35 -3.61
C THR A 50 -4.80 18.71 -2.14
N ASN A 51 -4.35 17.87 -1.21
CA ASN A 51 -4.59 18.06 0.22
C ASN A 51 -3.41 18.75 0.91
N SER A 52 -3.50 20.06 1.08
CA SER A 52 -2.49 20.87 1.78
C SER A 52 -2.38 20.57 3.28
N ASN A 53 -3.25 19.72 3.83
CA ASN A 53 -3.21 19.29 5.22
C ASN A 53 -2.54 17.92 5.38
N LEU A 54 -2.02 17.32 4.31
CA LEU A 54 -1.38 16.01 4.31
C LEU A 54 0.14 16.16 4.47
N PHE A 55 0.70 15.49 5.47
CA PHE A 55 2.16 15.40 5.63
C PHE A 55 2.72 14.29 4.73
N PHE A 56 2.23 13.06 4.90
CA PHE A 56 2.42 11.94 3.96
C PHE A 56 1.28 10.94 4.11
N ALA A 57 1.19 10.02 3.16
CA ALA A 57 0.27 8.89 3.23
C ALA A 57 0.99 7.58 2.97
N VAL A 58 0.49 6.51 3.59
CA VAL A 58 0.92 5.13 3.33
C VAL A 58 -0.30 4.35 2.87
N LEU A 59 -0.11 3.61 1.78
CA LEU A 59 -1.12 2.70 1.25
C LEU A 59 -0.55 1.28 1.30
N THR A 60 -1.27 0.37 1.92
CA THR A 60 -0.91 -1.06 2.02
C THR A 60 -1.93 -1.92 1.28
N GLY A 61 -1.43 -2.96 0.64
CA GLY A 61 -2.22 -3.89 -0.16
C GLY A 61 -1.34 -5.00 -0.73
N CYS A 62 -1.94 -6.13 -1.06
CA CYS A 62 -1.23 -7.34 -1.51
C CYS A 62 -1.13 -7.41 -3.03
N LEU A 63 -2.18 -6.97 -3.74
CA LEU A 63 -2.33 -7.11 -5.17
C LEU A 63 -1.53 -6.06 -5.93
N ARG A 64 -0.83 -6.51 -6.97
CA ARG A 64 -0.10 -5.65 -7.92
C ARG A 64 -0.98 -5.13 -9.07
N VAL A 65 -2.22 -5.59 -9.18
CA VAL A 65 -3.12 -5.43 -10.34
C VAL A 65 -3.49 -3.95 -10.60
N SER A 66 -3.41 -3.11 -9.57
CA SER A 66 -3.86 -1.71 -9.57
C SER A 66 -2.78 -0.68 -9.92
N LYS A 67 -1.53 -1.10 -10.12
CA LYS A 67 -0.36 -0.22 -9.99
C LYS A 67 -0.25 0.88 -11.05
N GLU A 68 -0.67 0.64 -12.29
CA GLU A 68 -0.47 1.62 -13.37
C GLU A 68 -1.71 2.49 -13.61
N SER A 69 -2.92 1.91 -13.60
CA SER A 69 -4.14 2.65 -13.93
C SER A 69 -4.54 3.66 -12.86
N ILE A 70 -4.27 3.39 -11.58
CA ILE A 70 -4.68 4.25 -10.46
C ILE A 70 -3.67 5.36 -10.18
N PHE A 71 -2.37 5.04 -10.23
CA PHE A 71 -1.31 5.91 -9.75
C PHE A 71 -0.66 6.80 -10.82
N THR A 72 -0.99 6.62 -12.11
CA THR A 72 -0.50 7.45 -13.24
C THR A 72 -0.75 8.95 -13.09
N GLY A 73 -1.66 9.38 -12.21
CA GLY A 73 -1.95 10.80 -11.94
C GLY A 73 -1.30 11.37 -10.66
N LEU A 74 -0.62 10.55 -9.85
CA LEU A 74 0.01 10.97 -8.60
C LEU A 74 1.50 11.26 -8.85
N ASN A 75 1.93 12.48 -8.52
CA ASN A 75 3.27 12.95 -8.87
C ASN A 75 4.35 12.57 -7.85
N ASN A 76 3.99 12.05 -6.66
CA ASN A 76 4.91 11.84 -5.52
C ASN A 76 4.73 10.45 -4.87
N PHE A 77 4.70 9.38 -5.66
CA PHE A 77 4.46 8.04 -5.15
C PHE A 77 5.74 7.20 -5.14
N ASN A 78 6.20 6.82 -3.95
CA ASN A 78 7.28 5.85 -3.77
C ASN A 78 6.68 4.47 -3.50
N ILE A 79 7.10 3.46 -4.27
CA ILE A 79 6.58 2.10 -4.18
C ILE A 79 7.60 1.22 -3.48
N TYR A 80 7.23 0.68 -2.32
CA TYR A 80 8.02 -0.29 -1.58
C TYR A 80 7.37 -1.66 -1.70
N SER A 81 7.96 -2.56 -2.49
CA SER A 81 7.54 -3.96 -2.56
C SER A 81 8.35 -4.81 -1.58
N ILE A 82 7.80 -5.97 -1.17
CA ILE A 82 8.51 -6.95 -0.34
C ILE A 82 9.83 -7.46 -0.97
N THR A 83 9.98 -7.34 -2.29
CA THR A 83 11.21 -7.71 -3.02
C THR A 83 12.23 -6.57 -3.10
N ASN A 84 12.03 -5.45 -2.40
CA ASN A 84 12.98 -4.35 -2.40
C ASN A 84 14.12 -4.68 -1.42
N VAL A 85 15.35 -4.71 -1.93
CA VAL A 85 16.56 -5.11 -1.20
C VAL A 85 16.81 -4.25 0.03
N GLU A 86 16.32 -3.00 0.05
CA GLU A 86 16.41 -2.12 1.22
C GLU A 86 15.54 -2.57 2.41
N PHE A 87 14.56 -3.46 2.18
CA PHE A 87 13.60 -3.89 3.19
C PHE A 87 13.52 -5.41 3.37
N ASP A 88 14.30 -6.18 2.62
CA ASP A 88 14.42 -7.64 2.69
C ASP A 88 14.57 -8.14 4.14
N GLU A 89 15.51 -7.55 4.89
CA GLU A 89 15.80 -7.94 6.28
C GLU A 89 14.66 -7.64 7.27
N TYR A 90 13.66 -6.83 6.89
CA TYR A 90 12.57 -6.40 7.78
C TYR A 90 11.24 -7.10 7.48
N PHE A 91 11.14 -7.86 6.38
CA PHE A 91 9.90 -8.51 5.96
C PHE A 91 10.06 -10.02 5.79
N GLY A 92 9.28 -10.80 6.54
CA GLY A 92 9.27 -12.26 6.43
C GLY A 92 10.29 -12.90 7.37
N PHE A 93 11.06 -13.85 6.85
CA PHE A 93 12.09 -14.56 7.60
C PHE A 93 13.44 -14.32 6.94
N THR A 94 14.45 -14.05 7.74
CA THR A 94 15.84 -14.06 7.31
C THR A 94 16.25 -15.46 6.85
N ASP A 95 17.27 -15.54 6.00
CA ASP A 95 17.87 -16.81 5.57
C ASP A 95 18.26 -17.71 6.77
N THR A 96 18.73 -17.10 7.86
CA THR A 96 19.03 -17.79 9.12
C THR A 96 17.77 -18.41 9.74
N GLU A 97 16.69 -17.64 9.89
CA GLU A 97 15.42 -18.13 10.46
C GLU A 97 14.81 -19.25 9.60
N VAL A 98 14.89 -19.13 8.27
CA VAL A 98 14.44 -20.18 7.35
C VAL A 98 15.26 -21.46 7.55
N LYS A 99 16.60 -21.36 7.64
CA LYS A 99 17.48 -22.51 7.90
C LYS A 99 17.23 -23.15 9.26
N GLU A 100 16.98 -22.36 10.30
CA GLU A 100 16.62 -22.86 11.62
C GLU A 100 15.28 -23.60 11.60
N MET A 101 14.27 -23.07 10.92
CA MET A 101 12.97 -23.73 10.76
C MET A 101 13.07 -25.04 9.96
N LEU A 102 13.82 -25.04 8.86
CA LEU A 102 14.07 -26.26 8.08
C LEU A 102 14.79 -27.32 8.93
N SER A 103 15.82 -26.91 9.69
CA SER A 103 16.54 -27.79 10.61
C SER A 103 15.64 -28.34 11.72
N TYR A 104 14.72 -27.55 12.27
CA TYR A 104 13.75 -27.99 13.27
C TYR A 104 12.86 -29.13 12.74
N TYR A 105 12.47 -29.08 11.46
CA TYR A 105 11.71 -30.15 10.80
C TYR A 105 12.58 -31.27 10.22
N GLY A 106 13.89 -31.26 10.46
CA GLY A 106 14.82 -32.29 9.96
C GLY A 106 15.07 -32.23 8.45
N ILE A 107 14.68 -31.14 7.79
CA ILE A 107 14.94 -30.90 6.37
C ILE A 107 16.27 -30.14 6.29
N LYS A 108 17.29 -30.75 5.68
CA LYS A 108 18.56 -30.08 5.39
C LYS A 108 18.56 -29.66 3.93
N GLU A 109 18.80 -28.38 3.66
CA GLU A 109 19.15 -27.94 2.31
C GLU A 109 20.45 -28.63 1.88
N CYS A 110 20.47 -29.15 0.66
CA CYS A 110 21.67 -29.68 -0.01
C CYS A 110 22.49 -28.54 -0.61
#